data_AF-A0A959CRL2-F1
#
_entry.id   AF-A0A959CRL2-F1
#
_cell.length_a   1.000
_cell.length_b   1.000
_cell.length_c   1.000
_cell.angle_alpha   90.00
_cell.angle_beta   90.00
_cell.angle_gamma   90.00
#
_symmetry.space_group_name_H-M   'P 1'
#
loop_
_entity.id
_entity.type
_entity.pdbx_description
1 polymer ?
#
loop_
_entity_poly.entity_id
_entity_poly.type
_entity_poly.pdbx_seq_one_letter_code
_entity_poly.pdbx_strand_id
1 'polypeptide(L)' 'MANQLIKGIHHVTATVNDAREDYDFYTQLLGQRLVKKTVNFDNNRVYHFY' A
#
# COMPACT_ATOMS: atom_id res chain seq x y z
N MET A 1 -11.37 -4.43 31.80
CA MET A 1 -10.57 -4.46 30.56
C MET A 1 -10.64 -3.08 29.95
N ALA A 2 -9.51 -2.46 29.59
CA ALA A 2 -9.55 -1.14 28.97
C ALA A 2 -10.25 -1.26 27.61
N ASN A 3 -11.26 -0.41 27.38
CA ASN A 3 -11.91 -0.30 26.08
C ASN A 3 -10.90 0.31 25.10
N GLN A 4 -10.22 -0.53 24.32
CA GLN A 4 -9.28 -0.06 23.31
C GLN A 4 -10.07 0.45 22.10
N LEU A 5 -10.30 1.76 22.08
CA LEU A 5 -10.94 2.44 20.96
C LEU A 5 -9.99 2.46 19.76
N ILE A 6 -10.51 2.14 18.57
CA ILE A 6 -9.79 2.28 17.30
C ILE A 6 -9.46 3.76 17.09
N LYS A 7 -8.18 4.08 16.92
CA LYS A 7 -7.70 5.48 16.81
C LYS A 7 -7.90 6.11 15.43
N GLY A 8 -8.09 5.30 14.39
CA GLY A 8 -8.24 5.76 13.02
C GLY A 8 -7.88 4.68 11.99
N ILE A 9 -7.77 5.09 10.73
CA ILE A 9 -7.36 4.23 9.62
C ILE A 9 -5.86 3.95 9.72
N HIS A 10 -5.47 2.70 9.57
CA HIS A 10 -4.06 2.28 9.61
C HIS A 10 -3.42 2.26 8.20
N HIS A 11 -4.10 1.67 7.21
CA HIS A 11 -3.80 1.79 5.79
C HIS A 11 -5.02 1.40 4.97
N VAL A 12 -5.00 1.66 3.66
CA VAL A 12 -5.99 1.19 2.69
C VAL A 12 -5.23 0.38 1.63
N THR A 13 -5.76 -0.79 1.27
CA THR A 13 -5.20 -1.62 0.19
C THR A 13 -6.15 -1.59 -1.01
N ALA A 14 -5.61 -1.39 -2.20
CA ALA A 14 -6.33 -1.42 -3.47
C ALA A 14 -5.59 -2.31 -4.49
N THR A 15 -6.32 -2.81 -5.49
CA THR A 15 -5.74 -3.53 -6.64
C THR A 15 -5.71 -2.60 -7.84
N VAL A 16 -4.60 -2.65 -8.57
CA VAL A 16 -4.33 -1.84 -9.76
C VAL A 16 -3.87 -2.74 -10.90
N ASN A 17 -3.86 -2.22 -12.12
CA ASN A 17 -3.47 -2.98 -13.30
C ASN A 17 -1.94 -3.14 -13.41
N ASP A 18 -1.24 -2.03 -13.63
CA ASP A 18 0.21 -2.02 -13.81
C ASP A 18 0.95 -1.40 -12.61
N ALA A 19 2.00 -2.06 -12.15
CA ALA A 19 2.76 -1.64 -10.98
C ALA A 19 3.62 -0.39 -11.23
N ARG A 20 4.05 -0.14 -12.48
CA ARG A 20 4.83 1.03 -12.84
C ARG A 20 3.95 2.27 -12.90
N GLU A 21 2.76 2.15 -13.52
CA GLU A 21 1.77 3.22 -13.55
C GLU A 21 1.37 3.66 -12.13
N ASP A 22 1.13 2.69 -11.24
CA ASP A 22 0.83 2.94 -9.83
C ASP A 22 1.98 3.67 -9.12
N TYR A 23 3.21 3.16 -9.26
CA TYR A 23 4.40 3.78 -8.68
C TYR A 23 4.61 5.22 -9.17
N ASP A 24 4.47 5.46 -10.48
CA ASP A 24 4.68 6.77 -11.07
C ASP A 24 3.58 7.75 -10.60
N PHE A 25 2.32 7.30 -10.52
CA PHE A 25 1.22 8.12 -9.98
C PHE A 25 1.45 8.50 -8.50
N TYR A 26 1.69 7.53 -7.62
CA TYR A 26 1.82 7.83 -6.20
C TYR A 26 3.12 8.57 -5.85
N THR A 27 4.25 8.22 -6.48
CA THR A 27 5.54 8.80 -6.10
C THR A 27 5.93 10.05 -6.88
N GLN A 28 5.59 10.14 -8.17
CA GLN A 28 5.96 11.29 -8.99
C GLN A 28 4.84 12.34 -9.02
N LEU A 29 3.60 11.94 -9.25
CA LEU A 29 2.48 12.90 -9.33
C LEU A 29 2.02 13.37 -7.94
N LEU A 30 1.78 12.44 -7.01
CA LEU A 30 1.32 12.77 -5.66
C LEU A 30 2.46 13.07 -4.67
N GLY A 31 3.72 12.76 -5.04
CA GLY A 31 4.88 13.01 -4.19
C GLY A 31 4.96 12.13 -2.93
N GLN A 32 4.26 11.00 -2.90
CA GLN A 32 4.33 10.05 -1.78
C GLN A 32 5.64 9.26 -1.83
N ARG A 33 6.08 8.76 -0.67
CA ARG A 33 7.27 7.90 -0.58
C ARG A 33 6.84 6.45 -0.64
N LEU A 34 7.44 5.66 -1.54
CA LEU A 34 7.39 4.20 -1.47
C LEU A 34 8.16 3.76 -0.21
N VAL A 35 7.44 3.43 0.86
CA VAL A 35 8.02 3.02 2.15
C VAL A 35 8.36 1.54 2.18
N LYS A 36 7.71 0.70 1.36
CA LYS A 36 8.07 -0.72 1.24
C LYS A 36 7.73 -1.28 -0.14
N LYS A 37 8.69 -2.03 -0.69
CA LYS A 37 8.49 -2.94 -1.82
C LYS A 37 8.56 -4.38 -1.31
N THR A 38 7.47 -5.12 -1.46
CA THR A 38 7.41 -6.56 -1.15
C THR A 38 6.46 -7.26 -2.13
N VAL A 39 6.20 -8.55 -1.91
CA VAL A 39 5.18 -9.32 -2.62
C VAL A 39 3.96 -9.54 -1.72
N ASN A 40 2.81 -9.78 -2.32
CA ASN A 40 1.59 -10.18 -1.61
C ASN A 40 1.80 -11.57 -0.99
N PHE A 41 1.43 -11.74 0.29
CA PHE A 41 1.71 -12.98 1.04
C PHE A 41 0.77 -14.14 0.70
N ASP A 42 -0.40 -13.84 0.13
CA ASP A 42 -1.30 -14.86 -0.43
C ASP A 42 -0.90 -15.24 -1.86
N ASN A 43 -0.23 -14.33 -2.59
CA ASN A 43 0.29 -14.57 -3.94
C ASN A 43 1.62 -13.84 -4.20
N ASN A 44 2.73 -14.56 -4.02
CA ASN A 44 4.08 -14.00 -4.17
C ASN A 44 4.44 -13.57 -5.60
N ARG A 45 3.54 -13.73 -6.58
CA ARG A 45 3.73 -13.22 -7.95
C ARG A 45 3.23 -11.78 -8.15
N VAL A 46 2.53 -11.22 -7.16
CA VAL A 46 1.98 -9.85 -7.21
C VAL A 46 2.75 -8.94 -6.27
N TYR A 47 3.11 -7.75 -6.72
CA TYR A 47 3.73 -6.75 -5.84
C TYR A 47 2.74 -6.24 -4.80
N HIS A 48 3.27 -5.94 -3.62
CA HIS A 48 2.56 -5.20 -2.58
C HIS A 48 3.43 -3.99 -2.22
N PHE A 49 2.99 -2.83 -2.71
CA PHE A 49 3.63 -1.55 -2.43
C PHE A 49 2.95 -0.88 -1.25
N TYR A 50 3.79 -0.23 -0.44
CA TYR A 50 3.38 0.64 0.64
C TYR A 50 4.04 1.99 0.43
#